data_AF-A0A973SRJ8-F1
#
_entry.id   AF-A0A973SRJ8-F1
#
_cell.length_a   1.000
_cell.length_b   1.000
_cell.length_c   1.000
_cell.angle_alpha   90.00
_cell.angle_beta   90.00
_cell.angle_gamma   90.00
#
_symmetry.space_group_name_H-M   'P 1'
#
loop_
_entity.id
_entity.type
_entity.pdbx_description
1 polymer ?
#
loop_
_entity_poly.entity_id
_entity_poly.type
_entity_poly.pdbx_seq_one_letter_code
_entity_poly.pdbx_strand_id
1 'polypeptide(L)'
;MSLYGVNAFMREVNMSAEAHRAYCADFPGYAAAWEGAPLTRGERAALAARDYGALYAMGAHPYLLWSFTEAVWVPEITRQELVSRFREVARGYPPVAT
;
A
#
# COMPACT_ATOMS: atom_id res chain seq x y z
N MET A 1 14.25 1.95 11.82
CA MET A 1 13.16 1.72 10.84
C MET A 1 13.26 2.82 9.79
N SER A 2 13.15 2.49 8.50
CA SER A 2 13.21 3.49 7.44
C SER A 2 11.79 3.77 6.94
N LEU A 3 11.04 4.58 7.71
CA LEU A 3 9.79 5.20 7.27
C LEU A 3 9.92 5.81 5.87
N TYR A 4 11.14 6.29 5.56
CA TYR A 4 11.50 6.85 4.27
C TYR A 4 11.36 5.84 3.13
N GLY A 5 11.77 4.58 3.30
CA GLY A 5 11.78 3.58 2.22
C GLY A 5 10.37 3.25 1.72
N VAL A 6 9.46 2.91 2.64
CA VAL A 6 8.05 2.60 2.28
C VAL A 6 7.38 3.80 1.63
N ASN A 7 7.58 5.00 2.16
CA ASN A 7 6.99 6.21 1.59
C ASN A 7 7.60 6.54 0.21
N ALA A 8 8.90 6.34 0.01
CA ALA A 8 9.53 6.52 -1.30
C ALA A 8 8.97 5.52 -2.34
N PHE A 9 8.82 4.25 -1.96
CA PHE A 9 8.21 3.22 -2.81
C PHE A 9 6.79 3.60 -3.23
N MET A 10 5.90 3.86 -2.27
CA MET A 10 4.51 4.21 -2.58
C MET A 10 4.42 5.50 -3.39
N ARG A 11 5.33 6.46 -3.15
CA ARG A 11 5.41 7.69 -3.93
C ARG A 11 5.81 7.41 -5.37
N GLU A 12 6.81 6.58 -5.62
CA GLU A 12 7.24 6.23 -6.97
C GLU A 12 6.09 5.58 -7.76
N VAL A 13 5.47 4.55 -7.16
CA VAL A 13 4.33 3.85 -7.76
C VAL A 13 3.16 4.78 -8.03
N ASN A 14 2.87 5.73 -7.12
CA ASN A 14 1.79 6.70 -7.34
C ASN A 14 2.07 7.72 -8.44
N MET A 15 3.33 8.13 -8.61
CA MET A 15 3.68 9.25 -9.49
C MET A 15 4.10 8.81 -10.90
N SER A 16 4.53 7.56 -11.06
CA SER A 16 4.99 7.02 -12.34
C SER A 16 4.03 5.95 -12.84
N ALA A 17 3.40 6.21 -13.99
CA ALA A 17 2.55 5.22 -14.66
C ALA A 17 3.34 3.95 -15.05
N GLU A 18 4.64 4.06 -15.28
CA GLU A 18 5.50 2.91 -15.56
C GLU A 18 5.72 2.07 -14.31
N ALA A 19 6.09 2.69 -13.19
CA ALA A 19 6.27 2.00 -11.91
C ALA A 19 4.95 1.37 -11.44
N HIS A 20 3.83 2.08 -11.61
CA HIS A 20 2.49 1.56 -11.34
C HIS A 20 2.19 0.29 -12.12
N ARG A 21 2.37 0.31 -13.45
CA ARG A 21 2.16 -0.88 -14.29
C ARG A 21 3.09 -2.03 -13.90
N ALA A 22 4.37 -1.74 -13.65
CA ALA A 22 5.34 -2.75 -13.27
C ALA A 22 4.99 -3.41 -11.93
N TYR A 23 4.62 -2.62 -10.91
CA TYR A 23 4.19 -3.14 -9.63
C TYR A 23 2.89 -3.94 -9.73
N CYS A 24 1.91 -3.47 -10.50
CA CYS A 24 0.65 -4.19 -10.70
C CYS A 24 0.79 -5.48 -11.50
N ALA A 25 1.83 -5.61 -12.35
CA ALA A 25 2.10 -6.84 -13.09
C ALA A 25 2.69 -7.94 -12.21
N ASP A 26 3.50 -7.59 -11.22
CA ASP A 26 4.15 -8.53 -10.30
C ASP A 26 4.50 -7.85 -8.97
N PHE A 27 3.58 -7.87 -8.00
CA PHE A 27 3.81 -7.23 -6.70
C PHE A 27 5.03 -7.78 -5.98
N PRO A 28 5.20 -9.11 -5.81
CA PRO A 28 6.38 -9.67 -5.16
C PRO A 28 7.68 -9.38 -5.92
N GLY A 29 7.68 -9.52 -7.25
CA GLY A 29 8.86 -9.30 -8.07
C GLY A 29 9.33 -7.86 -8.07
N TYR A 30 8.42 -6.90 -8.27
CA TYR A 30 8.75 -5.48 -8.22
C TYR A 30 9.19 -5.08 -6.80
N ALA A 31 8.48 -5.53 -5.75
CA ALA A 31 8.90 -5.28 -4.37
C ALA A 31 10.27 -5.91 -4.05
N ALA A 32 10.64 -7.04 -4.64
CA ALA A 32 11.95 -7.67 -4.47
C ALA A 32 13.07 -6.90 -5.18
N ALA A 33 12.82 -6.45 -6.41
CA ALA A 33 13.80 -5.78 -7.26
C ALA A 33 13.94 -4.27 -7.02
N TRP A 34 13.07 -3.67 -6.21
CA TRP A 34 13.11 -2.22 -5.96
C TRP A 34 14.33 -1.81 -5.13
N GLU A 35 15.09 -0.84 -5.66
CA GLU A 35 16.35 -0.32 -5.11
C GLU A 35 16.30 1.19 -4.77
N GLY A 36 15.14 1.85 -4.89
CA GLY A 36 15.02 3.31 -4.70
C GLY A 36 15.39 3.80 -3.30
N ALA A 37 15.23 2.97 -2.27
CA ALA A 37 15.74 3.20 -0.92
C ALA A 37 15.82 1.87 -0.13
N PRO A 38 16.54 1.85 1.01
CA PRO A 38 16.54 0.68 1.89
C PRO A 38 15.15 0.37 2.45
N LEU A 39 14.71 -0.87 2.24
CA LEU A 39 13.55 -1.49 2.90
C LEU A 39 14.03 -2.60 3.82
N THR A 40 13.43 -2.68 5.01
CA THR A 40 13.55 -3.85 5.87
C THR A 40 12.84 -5.05 5.23
N ARG A 41 13.15 -6.25 5.72
CA ARG A 41 12.46 -7.49 5.30
C ARG A 41 10.95 -7.41 5.50
N GLY A 42 10.50 -6.83 6.63
CA GLY A 42 9.08 -6.69 6.95
C GLY A 42 8.35 -5.73 6.01
N GLU A 43 8.95 -4.56 5.76
CA GLU A 43 8.42 -3.56 4.82
C GLU A 43 8.29 -4.15 3.40
N ARG A 44 9.33 -4.86 2.95
CA ARG A 44 9.32 -5.51 1.62
C ARG A 44 8.26 -6.61 1.53
N ALA A 45 8.10 -7.42 2.58
CA ALA A 45 7.08 -8.45 2.62
C ALA A 45 5.66 -7.86 2.60
N ALA A 46 5.42 -6.77 3.34
CA ALA A 46 4.13 -6.09 3.34
C ALA A 46 3.80 -5.47 1.97
N LEU A 47 4.78 -4.87 1.30
CA LEU A 47 4.62 -4.37 -0.08
C LEU A 47 4.35 -5.51 -1.07
N ALA A 48 5.05 -6.63 -0.97
CA ALA A 48 4.82 -7.80 -1.83
C ALA A 48 3.42 -8.42 -1.64
N ALA A 49 2.92 -8.43 -0.41
CA ALA A 49 1.63 -9.02 -0.06
C ALA A 49 0.44 -8.05 -0.16
N ARG A 50 0.69 -6.76 -0.46
CA ARG A 50 -0.31 -5.68 -0.36
C ARG A 50 -0.94 -5.60 1.05
N ASP A 51 -0.14 -5.81 2.09
CA ASP A 51 -0.59 -5.75 3.48
C ASP A 51 -0.63 -4.30 3.98
N TYR A 52 -1.68 -3.58 3.61
CA TYR A 52 -1.85 -2.17 3.98
C TYR A 52 -1.96 -1.96 5.49
N GLY A 53 -2.44 -2.97 6.24
CA GLY A 53 -2.49 -2.92 7.70
C GLY A 53 -1.10 -2.93 8.31
N ALA A 54 -0.23 -3.83 7.85
CA ALA A 54 1.17 -3.85 8.26
C ALA A 54 1.91 -2.58 7.83
N LEU A 55 1.68 -2.09 6.60
CA LEU A 55 2.28 -0.83 6.12
C LEU A 55 1.87 0.34 7.04
N TYR A 56 0.59 0.44 7.38
CA TYR A 56 0.09 1.46 8.31
C TYR A 56 0.74 1.34 9.70
N ALA A 57 0.78 0.13 10.26
CA ALA A 57 1.39 -0.14 11.57
C ALA A 57 2.89 0.16 11.60
N MET A 58 3.58 0.04 10.46
CA MET A 58 5.00 0.41 10.30
C MET A 58 5.21 1.93 10.08
N GLY A 59 4.15 2.73 10.06
CA GLY A 59 4.19 4.19 9.95
C GLY A 59 4.15 4.73 8.52
N ALA A 60 3.61 3.96 7.57
CA ALA A 60 3.29 4.47 6.24
C ALA A 60 2.46 5.76 6.32
N HIS A 61 2.82 6.78 5.52
CA HIS A 61 2.12 8.05 5.54
C HIS A 61 0.66 7.87 5.09
N PRO A 62 -0.36 8.20 5.91
CA PRO A 62 -1.75 7.82 5.63
C PRO A 62 -2.31 8.30 4.29
N TYR A 63 -2.02 9.55 3.91
CA TYR A 63 -2.45 10.08 2.60
C TYR A 63 -1.81 9.35 1.43
N LEU A 64 -0.55 8.96 1.58
CA LEU A 64 0.19 8.30 0.51
C LEU A 64 -0.26 6.85 0.38
N LEU A 65 -0.46 6.18 1.53
CA LEU A 65 -1.01 4.83 1.61
C LEU A 65 -2.42 4.77 0.98
N TRP A 66 -3.28 5.75 1.27
CA TRP A 66 -4.60 5.83 0.64
C TRP A 66 -4.51 5.94 -0.88
N SER A 67 -3.76 6.92 -1.39
CA SER A 67 -3.59 7.11 -2.84
C SER A 67 -3.01 5.88 -3.53
N PHE A 68 -2.02 5.24 -2.88
CA PHE A 68 -1.39 4.02 -3.37
C PHE A 68 -2.36 2.84 -3.42
N THR A 69 -3.15 2.65 -2.36
CA THR A 69 -4.17 1.60 -2.29
C THR A 69 -5.20 1.79 -3.41
N GLU A 70 -5.70 3.01 -3.59
CA GLU A 70 -6.64 3.32 -4.68
C GLU A 70 -6.02 3.01 -6.05
N ALA A 71 -4.80 3.50 -6.32
CA ALA A 71 -4.12 3.25 -7.59
C ALA A 71 -3.94 1.75 -7.90
N VAL A 72 -3.59 0.95 -6.89
CA VAL A 72 -3.33 -0.50 -7.05
C VAL A 72 -4.62 -1.31 -7.18
N TRP A 73 -5.70 -0.94 -6.51
CA TRP A 73 -6.96 -1.70 -6.52
C TRP A 73 -7.95 -1.31 -7.61
N VAL A 74 -7.93 -0.06 -8.10
CA VAL A 74 -8.87 0.41 -9.13
C VAL A 74 -8.90 -0.45 -10.40
N PRO A 75 -7.77 -1.04 -10.86
CA PRO A 75 -7.80 -1.98 -11.98
C PRO A 75 -8.57 -3.28 -11.69
N GLU A 76 -8.74 -3.65 -10.41
CA GLU A 76 -9.39 -4.90 -9.97
C GLU A 76 -10.83 -4.67 -9.50
N ILE A 77 -11.09 -3.59 -8.77
CA ILE A 77 -12.40 -3.24 -8.20
C ILE A 77 -12.64 -1.73 -8.25
N THR A 78 -13.91 -1.33 -8.33
CA THR A 78 -14.25 0.09 -8.26
C THR A 78 -13.95 0.68 -6.88
N ARG A 79 -13.76 2.00 -6.82
CA ARG A 79 -13.62 2.72 -5.54
C ARG A 79 -14.83 2.50 -4.63
N GLN A 80 -16.04 2.46 -5.18
CA GLN A 80 -17.26 2.20 -4.40
C GLN A 80 -17.21 0.82 -3.75
N GLU A 81 -16.76 -0.21 -4.47
CA GLU A 81 -16.60 -1.56 -3.93
C GLU A 81 -15.51 -1.61 -2.85
N LEU A 82 -14.36 -0.97 -3.08
CA LEU A 82 -13.27 -0.88 -2.10
C LEU A 82 -13.75 -0.27 -0.78
N VAL A 83 -14.45 0.86 -0.85
CA VAL A 83 -15.02 1.55 0.34
C VAL A 83 -16.10 0.70 1.01
N SER A 84 -16.91 -0.01 0.24
CA SER A 84 -17.97 -0.88 0.80
C SER A 84 -17.37 -2.05 1.57
N ARG A 85 -16.36 -2.73 1.01
CA ARG A 85 -15.61 -3.79 1.70
C ARG A 85 -14.95 -3.28 2.99
N PHE A 86 -14.34 -2.10 2.93
CA PHE A 86 -13.77 -1.47 4.12
C PHE A 86 -14.83 -1.26 5.20
N ARG A 87 -16.01 -0.73 4.86
CA ARG A 87 -17.11 -0.52 5.81
C ARG A 87 -17.60 -1.83 6.44
N GLU A 88 -17.67 -2.92 5.68
CA GLU A 88 -18.06 -4.23 6.20
C GLU A 88 -17.06 -4.73 7.26
N VAL A 89 -15.76 -4.66 6.96
CA VAL A 89 -14.70 -5.06 7.90
C VAL A 89 -14.65 -4.13 9.12
N ALA A 90 -14.79 -2.82 8.92
CA ALA A 90 -14.71 -1.82 9.98
C ALA A 90 -15.86 -1.91 11.00
N ARG A 91 -16.99 -2.53 10.66
CA ARG A 91 -18.07 -2.79 11.65
C ARG A 91 -17.63 -3.68 12.81
N GLY A 92 -16.61 -4.51 12.61
CA GLY A 92 -16.01 -5.33 13.67
C GLY A 92 -15.01 -4.56 14.56
N TYR A 93 -14.65 -3.33 14.19
CA TYR A 93 -13.77 -2.50 15.02
C TYR A 93 -14.58 -1.82 16.14
N PRO A 94 -14.05 -1.79 17.37
CA PRO A 94 -14.69 -1.06 18.46
C PRO A 94 -14.82 0.43 18.08
N PRO A 95 -15.92 1.09 18.51
CA PRO A 95 -16.07 2.52 18.28
C PRO A 95 -14.88 3.26 18.89
N VAL A 96 -14.37 4.26 18.15
CA VAL A 96 -13.37 5.18 18.69
C VAL A 96 -14.05 5.92 19.84
N ALA A 97 -13.51 5.77 21.06
CA ALA A 97 -14.04 6.47 22.23
C ALA A 97 -14.04 7.98 21.93
N THR A 98 -15.24 8.58 22.00
CA THR A 98 -15.46 10.03 21.89
C THR A 98 -15.10 10.75 23.17
#